data_AF-A0A1H4GDL6-F1
#
_entry.id   AF-A0A1H4GDL6-F1
#
_cell.length_a   1.000
_cell.length_b   1.000
_cell.length_c   1.000
_cell.angle_alpha   90.00
_cell.angle_beta   90.00
_cell.angle_gamma   90.00
#
_symmetry.space_group_name_H-M   'P 1'
#
loop_
_entity.id
_entity.type
_entity.pdbx_description
1 polymer ?
#
loop_
_entity_poly.entity_id
_entity_poly.type
_entity_poly.pdbx_seq_one_letter_code
_entity_poly.pdbx_strand_id
1 'polypeptide(L)'
;MKYSEHEGNKKIVLMYYETNCASISIDEWYSLMKGARKCSYQRLVSKIKKELPDLYRDLCLEFYNPFEKQCKQTKTHYILVHSAIEHFIRK
;
A
#
# COMPACT_ATOMS: atom_id res chain seq x y z
N MET A 1 7.87 -42.62 -0.33
CA MET A 1 8.04 -41.42 0.53
C MET A 1 6.66 -40.94 0.93
N LYS A 2 6.35 -40.95 2.24
CA LYS A 2 5.11 -40.40 2.79
C LYS A 2 5.27 -38.88 2.84
N TYR A 3 4.42 -38.13 2.16
CA TYR A 3 4.28 -36.70 2.43
C TYR A 3 3.17 -36.54 3.46
N SER A 4 3.57 -36.09 4.64
CA SER A 4 2.69 -35.71 5.75
C SER A 4 1.89 -34.47 5.38
N GLU A 5 0.60 -34.51 5.71
CA GLU A 5 -0.28 -33.34 5.77
C GLU A 5 0.18 -32.36 6.87
N HIS A 6 -0.32 -31.12 6.75
CA HIS A 6 -0.23 -29.97 7.66
C HIS A 6 0.77 -28.87 7.31
N GLU A 7 0.33 -27.92 6.48
CA GLU A 7 0.59 -26.49 6.67
C GLU A 7 -0.69 -25.75 6.25
N GLY A 8 -1.34 -25.06 7.18
CA GLY A 8 -2.59 -24.33 6.93
C GLY A 8 -2.41 -23.33 5.78
N ASN A 9 -3.41 -23.25 4.92
CA ASN A 9 -3.44 -22.40 3.74
C ASN A 9 -3.35 -20.91 4.15
N LYS A 10 -2.14 -20.40 4.40
CA LYS A 10 -1.87 -18.96 4.50
C LYS A 10 -2.14 -18.38 3.13
N LYS A 11 -3.34 -17.82 2.96
CA LYS A 11 -3.70 -17.03 1.78
C LYS A 11 -2.60 -15.98 1.60
N ILE A 12 -1.76 -16.14 0.58
CA ILE A 12 -0.77 -15.13 0.21
C ILE A 12 -1.59 -13.96 -0.32
N VAL A 13 -1.79 -12.95 0.51
CA VAL A 13 -2.38 -11.71 0.05
C VAL A 13 -1.23 -10.92 -0.55
N LEU A 14 -1.20 -10.88 -1.89
CA LEU A 14 -0.14 -10.19 -2.64
C LEU A 14 -0.50 -8.71 -2.72
N MET A 15 0.34 -7.85 -2.15
CA MET A 15 0.20 -6.41 -2.36
C MET A 15 0.47 -6.06 -3.83
N TYR A 16 -0.28 -5.13 -4.41
CA TYR A 16 0.00 -4.57 -5.73
C TYR A 16 -0.38 -3.09 -5.81
N TYR A 17 0.30 -2.36 -6.70
CA TYR A 17 -0.03 -0.97 -6.99
C TYR A 17 -1.31 -0.90 -7.85
N GLU A 18 -2.37 -0.26 -7.33
CA GLU A 18 -3.67 -0.21 -8.01
C GLU A 18 -3.81 1.07 -8.85
N THR A 19 -3.62 2.25 -8.25
CA THR A 19 -3.76 3.55 -8.95
C THR A 19 -3.17 4.72 -8.14
N ASN A 20 -3.29 5.95 -8.64
CA ASN A 20 -3.06 7.19 -7.90
C ASN A 20 -4.20 8.20 -8.12
N CYS A 21 -4.28 9.20 -7.24
CA CYS A 21 -5.31 10.24 -7.32
C CYS A 21 -5.31 11.07 -8.61
N ALA A 22 -4.18 11.16 -9.32
CA ALA A 22 -4.10 11.86 -10.61
C ALA A 22 -4.66 11.04 -11.79
N SER A 23 -4.93 9.74 -11.58
CA SER A 23 -5.34 8.79 -12.62
C SER A 23 -6.78 8.30 -12.46
N ILE A 24 -7.55 8.87 -11.53
CA ILE A 24 -8.93 8.48 -11.22
C ILE A 24 -9.83 9.70 -11.11
N SER A 25 -11.13 9.46 -11.21
CA SER A 25 -12.14 10.49 -10.92
C SER A 25 -12.22 10.81 -9.43
N ILE A 26 -12.85 11.95 -9.10
CA ILE A 26 -13.10 12.34 -7.72
C ILE A 26 -14.03 11.36 -6.98
N ASP A 27 -14.99 10.75 -7.68
CA ASP A 27 -15.92 9.78 -7.10
C ASP A 27 -15.21 8.47 -6.73
N GLU A 28 -14.31 7.98 -7.60
CA GLU A 28 -13.46 6.84 -7.31
C GLU A 28 -12.52 7.13 -6.13
N TRP A 29 -11.95 8.33 -6.07
CA TRP A 29 -11.13 8.75 -4.94
C TRP A 29 -11.92 8.71 -3.63
N TYR A 30 -13.15 9.24 -3.59
CA TYR A 30 -14.02 9.17 -2.41
C TYR A 30 -14.32 7.73 -2.01
N SER A 31 -14.55 6.84 -2.97
CA SER A 31 -14.76 5.42 -2.73
C SER A 31 -13.54 4.76 -2.10
N LEU A 32 -12.34 4.99 -2.66
CA LEU A 32 -11.08 4.43 -2.14
C LEU A 32 -10.68 5.01 -0.78
N MET A 33 -11.03 6.26 -0.50
CA MET A 33 -10.79 6.93 0.78
C MET A 33 -11.83 6.60 1.86
N LYS A 34 -12.92 5.90 1.53
CA LYS A 34 -14.01 5.62 2.46
C LYS A 34 -13.51 4.81 3.66
N GLY A 35 -13.66 5.39 4.86
CA GLY A 35 -13.21 4.77 6.10
C GLY A 35 -11.69 4.77 6.30
N ALA A 36 -10.95 5.63 5.58
CA ALA A 36 -9.52 5.74 5.72
C ALA A 36 -9.12 6.23 7.12
N ARG A 37 -8.18 5.51 7.74
CA ARG A 37 -7.59 5.84 9.04
C ARG A 37 -6.08 5.99 8.91
N LYS A 38 -5.45 6.77 9.79
CA LYS A 38 -3.98 6.92 9.82
C LYS A 38 -3.28 5.56 9.88
N CYS A 39 -2.14 5.45 9.22
CA CYS A 39 -1.25 4.29 9.33
C CYS A 39 0.18 4.73 9.64
N SER A 40 0.99 3.80 10.17
CA SER A 40 2.42 4.05 10.35
C SER A 40 3.11 4.09 8.99
N TYR A 41 3.69 5.24 8.64
CA TYR A 41 4.47 5.43 7.43
C TYR A 41 5.65 4.43 7.36
N GLN A 42 6.42 4.31 8.44
CA GLN A 42 7.54 3.37 8.53
C GLN A 42 7.11 1.91 8.23
N ARG A 43 6.00 1.45 8.81
CA ARG A 43 5.50 0.09 8.55
C ARG A 43 5.00 -0.07 7.12
N LEU A 44 4.39 0.96 6.55
CA LEU A 44 3.95 0.96 5.15
C LEU A 44 5.15 0.88 4.20
N VAL A 45 6.15 1.74 4.36
CA VAL A 45 7.36 1.76 3.54
C VAL A 45 8.12 0.43 3.62
N SER A 46 8.25 -0.15 4.82
CA SER A 46 8.87 -1.47 4.97
C SER A 46 8.13 -2.58 4.21
N LYS A 47 6.80 -2.50 4.13
CA LYS A 47 6.00 -3.43 3.32
C LYS A 47 6.19 -3.20 1.83
N ILE A 48 6.15 -1.95 1.38
CA ILE A 48 6.39 -1.60 -0.03
C ILE A 48 7.79 -2.06 -0.44
N LYS A 49 8.83 -1.80 0.37
CA LYS A 49 10.19 -2.28 0.09
C LYS A 49 10.29 -3.80 -0.09
N LYS A 50 9.51 -4.56 0.70
CA LYS A 50 9.53 -6.03 0.69
C LYS A 50 8.69 -6.62 -0.45
N GLU A 51 7.50 -6.08 -0.67
CA GLU A 51 6.48 -6.69 -1.54
C GLU A 51 6.41 -6.00 -2.92
N LEU A 52 6.85 -4.75 -3.03
CA LEU A 52 6.83 -3.90 -4.23
C LEU A 52 8.15 -3.11 -4.39
N PRO A 53 9.30 -3.79 -4.55
CA PRO A 53 10.62 -3.15 -4.59
C PRO A 53 10.79 -2.17 -5.76
N ASP A 54 10.10 -2.38 -6.88
CA ASP A 54 10.12 -1.44 -8.01
C ASP A 54 9.43 -0.12 -7.63
N LEU A 55 8.21 -0.18 -7.09
CA LEU A 55 7.50 1.00 -6.60
C LEU A 55 8.31 1.75 -5.52
N TYR A 56 9.01 1.03 -4.65
CA TYR A 56 9.89 1.65 -3.65
C TYR A 56 10.99 2.50 -4.28
N ARG A 57 11.62 1.99 -5.35
CA ARG A 57 12.67 2.67 -6.11
C ARG A 57 12.12 3.82 -6.94
N ASP A 58 11.02 3.59 -7.66
CA ASP A 58 10.40 4.58 -8.54
C ASP A 58 9.92 5.82 -7.77
N LEU A 59 9.43 5.63 -6.54
CA LEU A 59 9.02 6.72 -5.66
C LEU A 59 10.14 7.22 -4.74
N CYS A 60 11.37 6.73 -4.89
CA CYS A 60 12.54 7.12 -4.09
C CYS A 60 12.27 7.13 -2.57
N LEU A 61 11.59 6.11 -2.04
CA LEU A 61 11.10 6.07 -0.65
C LEU A 61 12.20 5.89 0.41
N GLU A 62 13.46 5.90 -0.01
CA GLU A 62 14.63 5.99 0.86
C GLU A 62 14.88 7.42 1.37
N PHE A 63 14.38 8.44 0.69
CA PHE A 63 14.49 9.83 1.12
C PHE A 63 13.34 10.27 2.02
N TYR A 64 13.55 11.39 2.72
CA TYR A 64 12.55 11.98 3.60
C TYR A 64 11.27 12.36 2.82
N ASN A 65 10.12 11.94 3.35
CA ASN A 65 8.82 12.28 2.79
C ASN A 65 8.09 13.26 3.72
N PRO A 66 7.91 14.54 3.32
CA PRO A 66 7.21 15.53 4.15
C PRO A 66 5.72 15.22 4.36
N PHE A 67 5.15 14.29 3.58
CA PHE A 67 3.74 13.91 3.64
C PHE A 67 3.50 12.61 4.46
N GLU A 68 4.51 12.11 5.17
CA GLU A 68 4.42 10.85 5.93
C GLU A 68 3.19 10.78 6.87
N LYS A 69 2.82 11.90 7.50
CA LYS A 69 1.69 12.01 8.44
C LYS A 69 0.32 11.96 7.77
N GLN A 70 0.27 12.09 6.44
CA GLN A 70 -0.94 12.05 5.64
C GLN A 70 -1.25 10.63 5.13
N CYS A 71 -0.32 9.68 5.30
CA CYS A 71 -0.53 8.29 4.91
C CYS A 71 -1.69 7.65 5.70
N LYS A 72 -2.51 6.88 4.98
CA LYS A 72 -3.72 6.24 5.51
C LYS A 72 -3.79 4.79 5.10
N GLN A 73 -4.79 4.11 5.64
CA GLN A 73 -5.18 2.80 5.20
C GLN A 73 -6.69 2.61 5.33
N THR A 74 -7.25 1.81 4.45
CA THR A 74 -8.62 1.27 4.55
C THR A 74 -8.57 -0.22 4.82
N LYS A 75 -9.74 -0.87 4.77
CA LYS A 75 -9.85 -2.34 4.84
C LYS A 75 -9.09 -3.02 3.69
N THR A 76 -9.08 -2.41 2.51
CA THR A 76 -8.55 -3.00 1.28
C THR A 76 -7.25 -2.36 0.79
N HIS A 77 -6.93 -1.12 1.19
CA HIS A 77 -5.77 -0.40 0.67
C HIS A 77 -4.84 0.12 1.76
N TYR A 78 -3.56 0.20 1.43
CA TYR A 78 -2.67 1.22 1.94
C TYR A 78 -2.72 2.44 1.01
N ILE A 79 -2.65 3.63 1.60
CA ILE A 79 -2.65 4.90 0.89
C ILE A 79 -1.37 5.62 1.29
N LEU A 80 -0.36 5.47 0.43
CA LEU A 80 0.91 6.18 0.56
C LEU A 80 0.70 7.59 0.00
N VAL A 81 0.96 8.62 0.81
CA VAL A 81 1.00 10.00 0.31
C VAL A 81 2.46 10.38 0.10
N HIS A 82 2.83 10.66 -1.14
CA HIS A 82 4.19 11.04 -1.53
C HIS A 82 4.11 12.06 -2.67
N SER A 83 4.95 13.10 -2.65
CA SER A 83 4.89 14.19 -3.65
C SER A 83 3.49 14.80 -3.83
N ALA A 84 2.73 14.93 -2.73
CA ALA A 84 1.32 15.35 -2.71
C ALA A 84 0.35 14.48 -3.54
N ILE A 85 0.74 13.24 -3.86
CA ILE A 85 -0.07 12.26 -4.58
C ILE A 85 -0.46 11.12 -3.63
N GLU A 86 -1.73 10.75 -3.61
CA GLU A 86 -2.18 9.52 -2.95
C GLU A 86 -2.01 8.33 -3.90
N HIS A 87 -1.11 7.41 -3.53
CA HIS A 87 -0.88 6.13 -4.17
C HIS A 87 -1.69 5.04 -3.46
N PHE A 88 -2.63 4.44 -4.18
CA PHE A 88 -3.49 3.38 -3.66
C PHE A 88 -2.87 2.01 -3.94
N ILE A 89 -2.54 1.29 -2.88
CA ILE A 89 -1.85 -0.01 -2.92
C ILE A 89 -2.76 -1.05 -2.29
N ARG A 90 -3.19 -2.05 -3.06
CA ARG A 90 -4.08 -3.12 -2.58
C ARG A 90 -3.35 -4.02 -1.57
N LYS A 91 -4.07 -4.46 -0.54
CA LYS A 91 -3.58 -5.34 0.54
C LYS A 91 -3.93 -6.79 0.34
#